data_AF-A0A2C9CDR8-F1
#
_entry.id   AF-A0A2C9CDR8-F1
#
_cell.length_a   1.000
_cell.length_b   1.000
_cell.length_c   1.000
_cell.angle_alpha   90.00
_cell.angle_beta   90.00
_cell.angle_gamma   90.00
#
_symmetry.space_group_name_H-M   'P 1'
#
loop_
_entity.id
_entity.type
_entity.pdbx_description
1 polymer ?
#
loop_
_entity_poly.entity_id
_entity_poly.type
_entity_poly.pdbx_seq_one_letter_code
_entity_poly.pdbx_strand_id
1 'polypeptide(L)' 'MQNVIKKVAKHFRLDENLIKDAQKILKTKTETEAIETALSEVIYQEKMRKFIERTGGKFYFEGLNEAKSSS' A
#
# COMPACT_ATOMS: atom_id res chain seq x y z
N MET A 1 -4.38 -6.39 -21.32
CA MET A 1 -3.48 -5.31 -21.78
C MET A 1 -2.50 -5.03 -20.65
N GLN A 2 -1.20 -5.18 -20.87
CA GLN A 2 -0.19 -4.85 -19.84
C GLN A 2 -0.18 -3.33 -19.68
N ASN A 3 -0.42 -2.85 -18.46
CA ASN A 3 -0.42 -1.44 -18.14
C ASN A 3 1.04 -0.97 -18.11
N VAL A 4 1.52 -0.35 -19.18
CA VAL A 4 2.91 0.10 -19.27
C VAL A 4 3.07 1.33 -18.37
N ILE A 5 3.67 1.12 -17.20
CA ILE A 5 3.94 2.22 -16.25
C ILE A 5 5.07 3.06 -16.83
N LYS A 6 4.74 4.29 -17.25
CA LYS A 6 5.74 5.26 -17.74
C LYS A 6 6.56 5.78 -16.56
N LYS A 7 7.80 5.31 -16.42
CA LYS A 7 8.77 5.86 -15.45
C LYS A 7 9.45 7.10 -16.03
N VAL A 8 9.55 8.16 -15.24
CA VAL A 8 10.22 9.42 -15.61
C VAL A 8 11.20 9.78 -14.50
N ALA A 9 12.46 10.01 -14.86
CA ALA A 9 13.46 10.49 -13.91
C ALA A 9 13.11 11.90 -13.46
N LYS A 10 13.06 12.13 -12.15
CA LYS A 10 12.79 13.43 -11.55
C LYS A 10 13.90 13.77 -10.56
N HIS A 11 14.28 15.03 -10.50
CA HIS A 11 15.26 15.54 -9.54
C HIS A 11 14.52 16.25 -8.41
N PHE A 12 14.46 15.60 -7.26
CA PHE A 12 13.92 16.17 -6.03
C PHE A 12 15.04 16.27 -4.99
N ARG A 13 14.96 17.29 -4.13
CA ARG A 13 15.75 17.31 -2.88
C ARG A 13 14.90 16.65 -1.81
N LEU A 14 15.35 15.51 -1.32
CA LEU A 14 14.67 14.72 -0.30
C LEU A 14 15.63 14.50 0.87
N ASP A 15 15.08 14.29 2.06
CA ASP A 15 15.86 13.91 3.23
C ASP A 15 16.33 12.47 3.08
N GLU A 16 17.65 12.29 3.00
CA GLU A 16 18.30 10.98 2.83
C GLU A 16 18.02 10.05 4.01
N ASN A 17 17.89 10.59 5.23
CA ASN A 17 17.63 9.76 6.42
C ASN A 17 16.22 9.16 6.35
N LEU A 18 15.23 9.96 5.92
CA LEU A 18 13.87 9.47 5.71
C LEU A 18 13.82 8.37 4.64
N ILE A 19 14.57 8.51 3.56
CA ILE A 19 14.64 7.49 2.50
C ILE A 19 15.25 6.19 3.05
N LYS A 20 16.37 6.28 3.79
CA LYS A 20 17.03 5.10 4.36
C LYS A 20 16.15 4.38 5.37
N ASP A 21 15.41 5.12 6.19
CA ASP A 21 14.50 4.51 7.15
C ASP A 21 13.30 3.86 6.45
N ALA A 22 12.75 4.50 5.42
CA ALA A 22 11.74 3.89 4.58
C ALA A 22 12.24 2.59 3.91
N GLN A 23 13.46 2.57 3.38
CA GLN A 23 14.06 1.35 2.80
C GLN A 23 14.16 0.21 3.83
N LYS A 24 14.55 0.51 5.07
CA LYS A 24 14.64 -0.51 6.14
C LYS A 24 13.27 -1.07 6.51
N ILE A 25 12.27 -0.20 6.69
CA ILE A 25 10.91 -0.57 7.07
C ILE A 25 10.26 -1.40 5.96
N LEU A 26 10.35 -0.93 4.72
CA LEU A 26 9.72 -1.54 3.55
C LEU A 26 10.56 -2.69 2.95
N LYS A 27 11.79 -2.89 3.44
CA LYS A 27 12.76 -3.91 2.97
C LYS A 27 13.02 -3.85 1.46
N THR A 28 13.13 -2.64 0.92
CA THR A 28 13.36 -2.43 -0.50
C THR A 28 14.84 -2.34 -0.84
N LYS A 29 15.21 -2.68 -2.08
CA LYS A 29 16.61 -2.73 -2.52
C LYS A 29 17.13 -1.38 -2.97
N THR A 30 16.25 -0.48 -3.41
CA THR A 30 16.63 0.83 -3.97
C THR A 30 15.78 1.95 -3.37
N GLU A 31 16.33 3.17 -3.38
CA GLU A 31 15.61 4.38 -2.94
C GLU A 31 14.35 4.61 -3.77
N THR A 32 14.44 4.42 -5.09
CA THR A 32 13.29 4.50 -6.01
C THR A 32 12.19 3.53 -5.60
N GLU A 33 12.54 2.28 -5.30
CA GLU A 33 11.57 1.26 -4.88
C GLU A 33 10.95 1.61 -3.52
N ALA A 34 11.73 2.12 -2.56
CA ALA A 34 11.17 2.64 -1.30
C ALA A 34 10.14 3.75 -1.55
N ILE A 35 10.49 4.74 -2.37
CA ILE A 35 9.62 5.89 -2.65
C ILE A 35 8.35 5.44 -3.38
N GLU A 36 8.49 4.61 -4.43
CA GLU A 36 7.33 4.09 -5.18
C GLU A 36 6.41 3.25 -4.27
N THR A 37 6.98 2.42 -3.39
CA THR A 37 6.22 1.57 -2.46
C THR A 37 5.50 2.40 -1.40
N ALA A 38 6.20 3.34 -0.76
CA ALA A 38 5.61 4.24 0.24
C ALA A 38 4.42 5.04 -0.34
N LEU A 39 4.57 5.57 -1.56
CA LEU A 39 3.49 6.27 -2.26
C LEU A 39 2.30 5.34 -2.55
N SER A 40 2.58 4.12 -3.00
CA SER A 40 1.55 3.12 -3.28
C SER A 40 0.75 2.75 -2.02
N GLU A 41 1.43 2.53 -0.90
CA GLU A 41 0.79 2.21 0.38
C GLU A 41 -0.14 3.31 0.88
N VAL A 42 0.31 4.57 0.86
CA VAL A 42 -0.53 5.72 1.26
C VAL A 42 -1.76 5.85 0.36
N ILE A 43 -1.59 5.69 -0.95
CA ILE A 43 -2.72 5.70 -1.91
C ILE A 43 -3.68 4.55 -1.63
N TYR A 44 -3.17 3.35 -1.34
CA TYR A 44 -3.99 2.18 -1.03
C TYR A 44 -4.79 2.39 0.27
N GLN A 45 -4.14 2.85 1.33
CA GLN A 45 -4.80 3.15 2.62
C GLN A 45 -5.93 4.17 2.44
N GLU A 46 -5.69 5.24 1.69
CA GLU A 46 -6.71 6.25 1.37
C GLU A 46 -7.89 5.66 0.58
N LYS A 47 -7.62 4.81 -0.42
CA LYS A 47 -8.65 4.12 -1.20
C LYS A 47 -9.47 3.18 -0.32
N MET A 48 -8.82 2.42 0.57
CA MET A 48 -9.49 1.53 1.50
C MET A 48 -10.35 2.30 2.50
N ARG A 49 -9.85 3.40 3.06
CA ARG A 49 -10.64 4.26 3.96
C ARG A 49 -11.92 4.76 3.28
N LYS A 50 -11.79 5.33 2.08
CA LYS A 50 -12.94 5.80 1.28
C LYS A 50 -13.90 4.67 0.92
N PHE A 51 -13.37 3.48 0.64
CA PHE A 51 -14.21 2.33 0.33
C PHE A 51 -15.05 1.91 1.54
N ILE A 52 -14.43 1.84 2.74
CA ILE A 52 -15.10 1.52 4.01
C ILE A 52 -16.17 2.57 4.36
N GLU A 53 -15.84 3.85 4.24
CA GLU A 53 -16.77 4.96 4.47
C GLU A 53 -18.01 4.85 3.56
N ARG A 54 -17.81 4.52 2.27
CA ARG A 54 -18.90 4.35 1.30
C ARG A 54 -19.76 3.11 1.53
N THR A 55 -19.20 2.04 2.10
CA THR A 55 -19.93 0.79 2.39
C THR A 55 -20.53 0.77 3.80
N GLY A 56 -20.45 1.88 4.55
CA GLY A 56 -21.08 2.01 5.87
C GLY A 56 -20.56 1.00 6.91
N GLY A 57 -19.32 0.53 6.76
CA GLY A 57 -18.69 -0.43 7.69
C GLY A 57 -19.21 -1.88 7.59
N LYS A 58 -20.04 -2.22 6.60
CA LYS A 58 -20.56 -3.59 6.43
C LYS A 58 -19.64 -4.43 5.52
N PHE A 59 -18.53 -4.92 6.06
CA PHE A 59 -17.81 -6.04 5.43
C PHE A 59 -18.18 -7.35 6.11
N TYR A 60 -18.93 -8.17 5.39
CA TYR A 60 -18.95 -9.61 5.59
C TYR A 60 -17.65 -10.15 5.01
N PHE A 61 -16.69 -10.52 5.86
CA PHE A 61 -15.57 -11.35 5.43
C PHE A 61 -16.11 -12.77 5.21
N GLU A 62 -16.52 -13.09 3.98
CA GLU A 62 -16.65 -14.49 3.52
C GLU A 62 -15.25 -15.13 3.58
N GLY A 63 -14.93 -15.74 4.72
CA GLY A 63 -13.63 -16.36 4.96
C GLY A 63 -13.35 -16.74 6.41
N LEU A 64 -14.21 -16.37 7.36
CA LEU A 64 -14.07 -16.75 8.79
C LEU A 64 -15.25 -17.59 9.34
N ASN A 65 -16.20 -18.02 8.50
CA ASN A 65 -17.37 -18.79 8.93
C ASN A 65 -17.26 -20.31 8.69
N GLU A 66 -16.08 -20.90 8.78
CA GLU A 66 -15.92 -22.38 8.80
C GLU A 66 -15.47 -22.94 10.15
N ALA A 67 -15.58 -22.18 11.24
CA ALA A 67 -15.10 -22.65 12.54
C ALA A 67 -16.09 -22.47 13.70
N LYS A 68 -17.41 -22.56 13.49
CA LYS A 68 -18.38 -22.86 14.56
C LYS A 68 -19.66 -23.49 14.01
N SER A 69 -19.61 -24.76 13.64
CA SER A 69 -20.78 -25.65 13.63
C SER A 69 -20.30 -27.09 13.75
N SER A 70 -19.94 -27.48 14.97
CA SER A 70 -19.80 -28.87 15.39
C SER A 70 -20.20 -28.93 16.86
N SER A 71 -21.50 -29.05 17.09
CA SER A 71 -22.10 -29.50 18.35
C SER A 71 -23.29 -30.37 17.99
#